data_AF-L1JV83-F1
#
_entry.id   AF-L1JV83-F1
#
_cell.length_a   1.000
_cell.length_b   1.000
_cell.length_c   1.000
_cell.angle_alpha   90.00
_cell.angle_beta   90.00
_cell.angle_gamma   90.00
#
_symmetry.space_group_name_H-M   'P 1'
#
loop_
_entity.id
_entity.type
_entity.pdbx_description
1 polymer ?
#
loop_
_entity_poly.entity_id
_entity_poly.type
_entity_poly.pdbx_seq_one_letter_code
_entity_poly.pdbx_strand_id
1 'polypeptide(L)'
;KTFSFAPPPEFDMSIAVQVVPVTFLYVGMLSMTNYCLRFVDVSFYQILRSLVIPLNILSSFVILGYLPRMRTLGCCLVVMLGFFLGSISELNFTYEGFFTGCLASLFMALYSTYVKKVLNLVNGSTWRLMHYTTILATIMTAPLVIVSGEYSNAVKNEHFYQRSFWAIMTASALFGFLINLAYFALIKHGSPLTTHISSCAKSALQAALGIAFYRNKVTGVNVLGIFLTLLGSAMY
;
A
#
# COMPACT_ATOMS: atom_id res chain seq x y z
N LYS A 1 20.27 30.71 -8.11
CA LYS A 1 18.93 30.08 -8.32
C LYS A 1 19.11 28.60 -8.02
N THR A 2 19.03 28.23 -6.74
CA THR A 2 19.71 27.05 -6.20
C THR A 2 18.72 26.31 -5.31
N PHE A 3 18.41 25.04 -5.66
CA PHE A 3 17.72 24.04 -4.83
C PHE A 3 16.54 24.53 -3.95
N SER A 4 15.37 24.77 -4.55
CA SER A 4 14.10 24.78 -3.79
C SER A 4 13.41 23.42 -3.97
N PHE A 5 13.96 22.39 -3.32
CA PHE A 5 13.39 21.03 -3.32
C PHE A 5 12.17 20.92 -2.41
N ALA A 6 12.00 21.86 -1.48
CA ALA A 6 10.82 22.00 -0.64
C ALA A 6 10.31 23.46 -0.74
N PRO A 7 9.11 23.70 -1.31
CA PRO A 7 8.47 25.01 -1.17
C PRO A 7 8.20 25.28 0.32
N PRO A 8 8.18 26.55 0.76
CA PRO A 8 7.93 26.88 2.16
C PRO A 8 6.60 26.28 2.64
N PRO A 9 6.53 25.80 3.89
CA PRO A 9 5.33 25.22 4.48
C PRO A 9 4.31 26.34 4.72
N GLU A 10 3.52 26.66 3.70
CA GLU A 10 2.30 27.45 3.85
C GLU A 10 1.23 26.51 4.41
N PHE A 11 0.99 26.59 5.72
CA PHE A 11 0.00 25.76 6.38
C PHE A 11 -1.40 26.37 6.17
N ASP A 12 -2.03 26.05 5.05
CA ASP A 12 -3.43 26.41 4.79
C ASP A 12 -4.38 25.36 5.39
N MET A 13 -5.24 25.82 6.30
CA MET A 13 -6.26 25.00 6.97
C MET A 13 -7.29 24.45 5.98
N SER A 14 -7.56 25.17 4.89
CA SER A 14 -8.48 24.75 3.83
C SER A 14 -7.99 23.49 3.12
N ILE A 15 -6.69 23.42 2.84
CA ILE A 15 -6.05 22.24 2.23
C ILE A 15 -6.05 21.08 3.22
N ALA A 16 -5.77 21.35 4.50
CA ALA A 16 -5.77 20.31 5.53
C ALA A 16 -7.12 19.56 5.59
N VAL A 17 -8.25 20.29 5.57
CA VAL A 17 -9.60 19.69 5.58
C VAL A 17 -9.86 18.81 4.35
N GLN A 18 -9.36 19.21 3.18
CA GLN A 18 -9.49 18.40 1.95
C GLN A 18 -8.66 17.11 1.99
N VAL A 19 -7.58 17.08 2.78
CA VAL A 19 -6.69 15.92 2.95
C VAL A 19 -7.18 14.96 4.05
N VAL A 20 -8.09 15.38 4.92
CA VAL A 20 -8.72 14.52 5.94
C VAL A 20 -9.29 13.22 5.37
N PRO A 21 -10.17 13.22 4.34
CA PRO A 21 -10.74 11.97 3.82
C PRO A 21 -9.66 11.03 3.26
N VAL A 22 -8.66 11.57 2.58
CA VAL A 22 -7.50 10.78 2.07
C VAL A 22 -6.76 10.12 3.22
N THR A 23 -6.55 10.86 4.31
CA THR A 23 -5.82 10.38 5.48
C THR A 23 -6.62 9.33 6.24
N PHE A 24 -7.93 9.52 6.37
CA PHE A 24 -8.82 8.52 6.94
C PHE A 24 -8.76 7.20 6.14
N LEU A 25 -8.80 7.27 4.81
CA LEU A 25 -8.66 6.09 3.95
C LEU A 25 -7.30 5.40 4.13
N TYR A 26 -6.22 6.18 4.28
CA TYR A 26 -4.88 5.65 4.52
C TYR A 26 -4.78 4.91 5.87
N VAL A 27 -5.28 5.51 6.95
CA VAL A 27 -5.26 4.90 8.29
C VAL A 27 -6.19 3.68 8.34
N GLY A 28 -7.35 3.74 7.70
CA GLY A 28 -8.26 2.60 7.55
C GLY A 28 -7.60 1.45 6.79
N MET A 29 -6.96 1.72 5.65
CA MET A 29 -6.19 0.74 4.88
C MET A 29 -5.10 0.08 5.74
N LEU A 30 -4.30 0.86 6.46
CA LEU A 30 -3.23 0.35 7.32
C LEU A 30 -3.77 -0.54 8.45
N SER A 31 -4.82 -0.07 9.13
CA SER A 31 -5.40 -0.79 10.27
C SER A 31 -6.02 -2.11 9.83
N MET A 32 -6.82 -2.09 8.76
CA MET A 32 -7.47 -3.30 8.22
C MET A 32 -6.46 -4.28 7.65
N THR A 33 -5.37 -3.79 7.03
CA THR A 33 -4.28 -4.64 6.56
C THR A 33 -3.61 -5.36 7.73
N ASN A 34 -3.21 -4.63 8.78
CA ASN A 34 -2.56 -5.25 9.94
C ASN A 34 -3.49 -6.23 10.66
N TYR A 35 -4.77 -5.90 10.77
CA TYR A 35 -5.76 -6.80 11.35
C TYR A 35 -5.92 -8.08 10.49
N CYS A 36 -5.98 -7.96 9.17
CA CYS A 36 -6.04 -9.11 8.26
C CYS A 36 -4.81 -10.04 8.43
N LEU A 37 -3.60 -9.49 8.49
CA LEU A 37 -2.36 -10.26 8.68
C LEU A 37 -2.28 -10.99 10.03
N ARG A 38 -3.14 -10.64 11.00
CA ARG A 38 -3.24 -11.36 12.27
C ARG A 38 -4.02 -12.67 12.15
N PHE A 39 -5.01 -12.72 11.25
CA PHE A 39 -5.89 -13.89 11.08
C PHE A 39 -5.55 -14.74 9.86
N VAL A 40 -4.63 -14.26 9.02
CA VAL A 40 -4.34 -14.83 7.72
C VAL A 40 -2.86 -14.71 7.39
N ASP A 41 -2.32 -15.76 6.77
CA ASP A 41 -1.01 -15.75 6.14
C ASP A 41 -0.88 -14.72 5.02
N VAL A 42 0.36 -14.31 4.80
CA VAL A 42 0.76 -13.33 3.79
C VAL A 42 0.31 -13.75 2.38
N SER A 43 0.32 -15.05 2.08
CA SER A 43 -0.04 -15.59 0.77
C SER A 43 -1.52 -15.38 0.44
N PHE A 44 -2.43 -15.58 1.39
CA PHE A 44 -3.85 -15.28 1.18
C PHE A 44 -4.12 -13.78 1.19
N TYR A 45 -3.39 -12.99 1.99
CA TYR A 45 -3.46 -11.54 1.89
C TYR A 45 -3.09 -11.03 0.49
N GLN A 46 -2.14 -11.67 -0.21
CA GLN A 46 -1.80 -11.30 -1.59
C GLN A 46 -2.96 -11.55 -2.57
N ILE A 47 -3.77 -12.59 -2.36
CA ILE A 47 -4.99 -12.82 -3.15
C ILE A 47 -5.98 -11.70 -2.91
N LEU A 48 -6.24 -11.36 -1.64
CA LEU A 48 -7.15 -10.25 -1.31
C LEU A 48 -6.65 -8.94 -1.90
N ARG A 49 -5.34 -8.68 -1.82
CA ARG A 49 -4.71 -7.50 -2.42
C ARG A 49 -4.85 -7.46 -3.94
N SER A 50 -4.92 -8.60 -4.63
CA SER A 50 -5.17 -8.61 -6.08
C SER A 50 -6.56 -8.05 -6.45
N LEU A 51 -7.54 -8.12 -5.53
CA LEU A 51 -8.87 -7.49 -5.69
C LEU A 51 -8.81 -5.98 -5.74
N VAL A 52 -7.70 -5.36 -5.31
CA VAL A 52 -7.48 -3.91 -5.45
C VAL A 52 -7.53 -3.50 -6.92
N ILE A 53 -7.08 -4.35 -7.85
CA ILE A 53 -7.05 -4.05 -9.29
C ILE A 53 -8.45 -3.74 -9.85
N PRO A 54 -9.45 -4.65 -9.78
CA PRO A 54 -10.79 -4.36 -10.25
C PRO A 54 -11.48 -3.25 -9.44
N LEU A 55 -11.24 -3.19 -8.13
CA LEU A 55 -11.79 -2.10 -7.28
C LEU A 55 -11.23 -0.74 -7.66
N ASN A 56 -9.97 -0.66 -8.11
CA ASN A 56 -9.36 0.57 -8.55
C ASN A 56 -9.88 0.99 -9.92
N ILE A 57 -10.11 0.04 -10.84
CA ILE A 57 -10.77 0.31 -12.12
C ILE A 57 -12.16 0.91 -11.87
N LEU A 58 -12.95 0.29 -10.98
CA LEU A 58 -14.27 0.77 -10.60
C LEU A 58 -14.21 2.15 -9.93
N SER A 59 -13.32 2.34 -8.96
CA SER A 59 -13.16 3.61 -8.23
C SER A 59 -12.68 4.72 -9.15
N SER A 60 -11.74 4.44 -10.06
CA SER A 60 -11.26 5.39 -11.06
C SER A 60 -12.36 5.78 -12.04
N PHE A 61 -13.21 4.84 -12.46
CA PHE A 61 -14.37 5.15 -13.29
C PHE A 61 -15.38 6.03 -12.56
N VAL A 62 -15.76 5.69 -11.32
CA VAL A 62 -16.75 6.44 -10.54
C VAL A 62 -16.24 7.84 -10.13
N ILE A 63 -14.97 7.96 -9.74
CA ILE A 63 -14.43 9.19 -9.13
C ILE A 63 -13.75 10.10 -10.16
N LEU A 64 -13.00 9.55 -11.12
CA LEU A 64 -12.27 10.31 -12.14
C LEU A 64 -12.92 10.25 -13.52
N GLY A 65 -13.92 9.39 -13.75
CA GLY A 65 -14.68 9.35 -15.00
C GLY A 65 -13.96 8.75 -16.20
N TYR A 66 -12.83 8.06 -16.02
CA TYR A 66 -12.08 7.42 -17.12
C TYR A 66 -12.06 5.90 -16.97
N LEU A 67 -12.22 5.20 -18.11
CA LEU A 67 -12.03 3.76 -18.22
C LEU A 67 -10.66 3.45 -18.83
N PRO A 68 -9.92 2.48 -18.27
CA PRO A 68 -8.69 2.00 -18.88
C PRO A 68 -8.98 1.27 -20.20
N ARG A 69 -8.00 1.27 -21.11
CA ARG A 69 -8.09 0.60 -22.42
C ARG A 69 -8.22 -0.92 -22.25
N MET A 70 -8.88 -1.60 -23.19
CA MET A 70 -9.08 -3.06 -23.12
C MET A 70 -7.78 -3.88 -23.00
N ARG A 71 -6.68 -3.41 -23.60
CA ARG A 71 -5.34 -4.05 -23.46
C ARG A 71 -4.85 -4.05 -22.00
N THR A 72 -5.08 -2.94 -21.32
CA THR A 72 -4.77 -2.74 -19.90
C THR A 72 -5.58 -3.68 -19.01
N LEU A 73 -6.84 -3.91 -19.36
CA LEU A 73 -7.72 -4.86 -18.65
C LEU A 73 -7.24 -6.31 -18.80
N GLY A 74 -6.76 -6.70 -19.99
CA GLY A 74 -6.12 -7.99 -20.21
C GLY A 74 -4.88 -8.20 -19.34
N CYS A 75 -4.00 -7.20 -19.23
CA CYS A 75 -2.81 -7.27 -18.38
C CYS A 75 -3.18 -7.40 -16.88
N CYS A 76 -4.20 -6.66 -16.43
CA CYS A 76 -4.75 -6.77 -15.09
C CYS A 76 -5.25 -8.18 -14.77
N LEU A 77 -5.94 -8.84 -15.71
CA LEU A 77 -6.37 -10.23 -15.55
C LEU A 77 -5.17 -11.18 -15.40
N VAL A 78 -4.12 -11.01 -16.21
CA VAL A 78 -2.90 -11.83 -16.11
C VAL A 78 -2.24 -11.66 -14.74
N VAL A 79 -2.15 -10.42 -14.22
CA VAL A 79 -1.59 -10.16 -12.89
C VAL A 79 -2.44 -10.81 -11.79
N MET A 80 -3.77 -10.72 -11.88
CA MET A 80 -4.66 -11.37 -10.91
C MET A 80 -4.51 -12.90 -10.93
N LEU A 81 -4.41 -13.50 -12.12
CA LEU A 81 -4.16 -14.94 -12.27
C LEU A 81 -2.80 -15.35 -11.69
N GLY A 82 -1.76 -14.52 -11.88
CA GLY A 82 -0.44 -14.75 -11.31
C GLY A 82 -0.44 -14.82 -9.79
N PHE A 83 -1.10 -13.87 -9.11
CA PHE A 83 -1.26 -13.92 -7.65
C PHE A 83 -2.13 -15.09 -7.20
N PHE A 84 -3.22 -15.36 -7.91
CA PHE A 84 -4.11 -16.46 -7.55
C PHE A 84 -3.37 -17.81 -7.60
N LEU A 85 -2.62 -18.06 -8.68
CA LEU A 85 -1.78 -19.26 -8.80
C LEU A 85 -0.67 -19.28 -7.75
N GLY A 86 0.02 -18.16 -7.56
CA GLY A 86 1.14 -18.05 -6.62
C GLY A 86 0.77 -18.37 -5.17
N SER A 87 -0.49 -18.12 -4.80
CA SER A 87 -0.99 -18.25 -3.44
C SER A 87 -1.89 -19.45 -3.18
N ILE A 88 -2.25 -20.23 -4.22
CA ILE A 88 -3.19 -21.36 -4.09
C ILE A 88 -2.66 -22.49 -3.18
N SER A 89 -1.33 -22.59 -3.09
CA SER A 89 -0.62 -23.63 -2.34
C SER A 89 -0.66 -23.42 -0.81
N GLU A 90 -1.00 -22.22 -0.35
CA GLU A 90 -0.85 -21.77 1.05
C GLU A 90 -2.15 -21.14 1.59
N LEU A 91 -3.29 -21.68 1.17
CA LEU A 91 -4.61 -21.16 1.55
C LEU A 91 -5.03 -21.62 2.95
N ASN A 92 -4.70 -20.82 3.97
CA ASN A 92 -5.40 -20.89 5.26
C ASN A 92 -6.57 -19.91 5.25
N PHE A 93 -7.78 -20.46 5.07
CA PHE A 93 -8.99 -19.66 4.93
C PHE A 93 -9.64 -19.38 6.29
N THR A 94 -9.71 -18.10 6.66
CA THR A 94 -10.44 -17.61 7.83
C THR A 94 -11.46 -16.56 7.39
N TYR A 95 -12.71 -16.72 7.78
CA TYR A 95 -13.80 -15.79 7.42
C TYR A 95 -13.51 -14.35 7.85
N GLU A 96 -13.02 -14.14 9.08
CA GLU A 96 -12.68 -12.80 9.59
C GLU A 96 -11.57 -12.12 8.77
N GLY A 97 -10.56 -12.90 8.40
CA GLY A 97 -9.48 -12.49 7.52
C GLY A 97 -9.91 -12.09 6.12
N PHE A 98 -10.86 -12.84 5.55
CA PHE A 98 -11.43 -12.56 4.24
C PHE A 98 -12.19 -11.23 4.21
N PHE A 99 -13.06 -10.98 5.19
CA PHE A 99 -13.83 -9.73 5.26
C PHE A 99 -12.91 -8.52 5.47
N THR A 100 -11.97 -8.64 6.40
CA THR A 100 -11.06 -7.53 6.74
C THR A 100 -10.08 -7.23 5.60
N GLY A 101 -9.62 -8.24 4.85
CA GLY A 101 -8.78 -8.01 3.68
C GLY A 101 -9.53 -7.52 2.44
N CYS A 102 -10.80 -7.92 2.24
CA CYS A 102 -11.67 -7.29 1.24
C CYS A 102 -11.85 -5.79 1.54
N LEU A 103 -12.11 -5.46 2.80
CA LEU A 103 -12.27 -4.09 3.26
C LEU A 103 -10.96 -3.30 3.11
N ALA A 104 -9.82 -3.87 3.50
CA ALA A 104 -8.49 -3.26 3.31
C ALA A 104 -8.22 -2.94 1.83
N SER A 105 -8.62 -3.85 0.93
CA SER A 105 -8.44 -3.67 -0.52
C SER A 105 -9.33 -2.56 -1.09
N LEU A 106 -10.56 -2.43 -0.57
CA LEU A 106 -11.45 -1.31 -0.91
C LEU A 106 -10.85 0.02 -0.43
N PHE A 107 -10.41 0.12 0.82
CA PHE A 107 -9.76 1.31 1.36
C PHE A 107 -8.50 1.67 0.55
N MET A 108 -7.71 0.68 0.16
CA MET A 108 -6.52 0.85 -0.65
C MET A 108 -6.84 1.41 -2.06
N ALA A 109 -7.86 0.87 -2.73
CA ALA A 109 -8.31 1.35 -4.04
C ALA A 109 -8.86 2.78 -3.98
N LEU A 110 -9.68 3.08 -2.96
CA LEU A 110 -10.20 4.42 -2.73
C LEU A 110 -9.08 5.40 -2.41
N TYR A 111 -8.14 5.02 -1.54
CA TYR A 111 -7.01 5.87 -1.14
C TYR A 111 -6.21 6.35 -2.35
N SER A 112 -5.72 5.46 -3.21
CA SER A 112 -4.91 5.85 -4.38
C SER A 112 -5.69 6.73 -5.36
N THR A 113 -6.98 6.47 -5.53
CA THR A 113 -7.89 7.26 -6.39
C THR A 113 -8.12 8.66 -5.84
N TYR A 114 -8.40 8.79 -4.54
CA TYR A 114 -8.60 10.08 -3.87
C TYR A 114 -7.30 10.88 -3.77
N VAL A 115 -6.14 10.24 -3.53
CA VAL A 115 -4.84 10.92 -3.57
C VAL A 115 -4.63 11.57 -4.94
N LYS A 116 -4.92 10.88 -6.05
CA LYS A 116 -4.81 11.46 -7.40
C LYS A 116 -5.74 12.65 -7.59
N LYS A 117 -6.98 12.57 -7.09
CA LYS A 117 -7.96 13.67 -7.16
C LYS A 117 -7.51 14.89 -6.36
N VAL A 118 -7.08 14.70 -5.11
CA VAL A 118 -6.62 15.79 -4.25
C VAL A 118 -5.30 16.38 -4.75
N LEU A 119 -4.41 15.57 -5.33
CA LEU A 119 -3.17 16.07 -5.93
C LEU A 119 -3.43 17.04 -7.09
N ASN A 120 -4.47 16.80 -7.89
CA ASN A 120 -4.88 17.71 -8.96
C ASN A 120 -5.47 19.03 -8.41
N LEU A 121 -6.09 19.01 -7.23
CA LEU A 121 -6.65 20.20 -6.56
C LEU A 121 -5.57 21.08 -5.90
N VAL A 122 -4.47 20.47 -5.42
CA VAL A 122 -3.39 21.17 -4.69
C VAL A 122 -2.27 21.63 -5.65
N ASN A 123 -2.61 21.99 -6.89
CA ASN A 123 -1.67 22.46 -7.92
C ASN A 123 -0.45 21.53 -8.14
N GLY A 124 -0.59 20.21 -7.90
CA GLY A 124 0.48 19.24 -8.09
C GLY A 124 1.64 19.33 -7.08
N SER A 125 1.47 20.04 -5.96
CA SER A 125 2.48 20.09 -4.88
C SER A 125 2.45 18.80 -4.04
N THR A 126 3.17 17.80 -4.53
CA THR A 126 3.33 16.48 -3.90
C THR A 126 3.88 16.57 -2.48
N TRP A 127 4.81 17.50 -2.24
CA TRP A 127 5.43 17.75 -0.95
C TRP A 127 4.42 18.20 0.11
N ARG A 128 3.56 19.18 -0.24
CA ARG A 128 2.53 19.67 0.68
C ARG A 128 1.58 18.53 1.04
N LEU A 129 1.04 17.84 0.04
CA LEU A 129 0.10 16.73 0.27
C LEU A 129 0.71 15.64 1.18
N MET A 130 1.95 15.24 0.91
CA MET A 130 2.65 14.24 1.73
C MET A 130 2.83 14.71 3.18
N HIS A 131 3.25 15.95 3.40
CA HIS A 131 3.41 16.49 4.76
C HIS A 131 2.08 16.52 5.52
N TYR A 132 1.00 17.03 4.91
CA TYR A 132 -0.33 17.04 5.53
C TYR A 132 -0.84 15.63 5.84
N THR A 133 -0.78 14.72 4.87
CA THR A 133 -1.23 13.34 5.06
C THR A 133 -0.43 12.63 6.14
N THR A 134 0.89 12.82 6.21
CA THR A 134 1.74 12.14 7.20
C THR A 134 1.50 12.67 8.62
N ILE A 135 1.39 13.99 8.79
CA ILE A 135 1.10 14.61 10.08
C ILE A 135 -0.28 14.17 10.57
N LEU A 136 -1.30 14.29 9.71
CA LEU A 136 -2.66 13.93 10.09
C LEU A 136 -2.79 12.42 10.32
N ALA A 137 -2.09 11.58 9.55
CA ALA A 137 -2.06 10.14 9.78
C ALA A 137 -1.45 9.82 11.14
N THR A 138 -0.36 10.51 11.53
CA THR A 138 0.25 10.33 12.84
C THR A 138 -0.73 10.67 13.97
N ILE A 139 -1.47 11.78 13.83
CA ILE A 139 -2.49 12.19 14.80
C ILE A 139 -3.64 11.18 14.87
N MET A 140 -4.10 10.66 13.73
CA MET A 140 -5.21 9.70 13.67
C MET A 140 -4.82 8.29 14.12
N THR A 141 -3.58 7.86 13.86
CA THR A 141 -3.07 6.54 14.26
C THR A 141 -2.69 6.49 15.74
N ALA A 142 -2.22 7.60 16.34
CA ALA A 142 -1.83 7.65 17.75
C ALA A 142 -2.92 7.13 18.74
N PRO A 143 -4.17 7.61 18.72
CA PRO A 143 -5.22 7.08 19.60
C PRO A 143 -5.55 5.62 19.29
N LEU A 144 -5.46 5.20 18.03
CA LEU A 144 -5.75 3.83 17.59
C LEU A 144 -4.73 2.83 18.17
N VAL A 145 -3.46 3.22 18.28
CA VAL A 145 -2.39 2.43 18.93
C VAL A 145 -2.59 2.32 20.44
N ILE A 146 -3.13 3.35 21.08
CA ILE A 146 -3.44 3.33 22.52
C ILE A 146 -4.65 2.41 22.78
N VAL A 147 -5.73 2.57 22.02
CA VAL A 147 -6.97 1.79 22.18
C VAL A 147 -6.77 0.31 21.85
N SER A 148 -5.92 -0.02 20.88
CA SER A 148 -5.59 -1.42 20.54
C SER A 148 -4.75 -2.13 21.62
N GLY A 149 -4.18 -1.40 22.58
CA GLY A 149 -3.34 -1.98 23.64
C GLY A 149 -1.91 -2.32 23.21
N GLU A 150 -1.56 -2.11 21.93
CA GLU A 150 -0.21 -2.31 21.37
C GLU A 150 0.84 -1.52 22.15
N TYR A 151 0.51 -0.27 22.54
CA TYR A 151 1.43 0.55 23.35
C TYR A 151 1.73 -0.07 24.72
N SER A 152 0.70 -0.60 25.41
CA SER A 152 0.90 -1.24 26.72
C SER A 152 1.74 -2.51 26.61
N ASN A 153 1.55 -3.28 25.54
CA ASN A 153 2.35 -4.47 25.27
C ASN A 153 3.80 -4.10 24.89
N ALA A 154 4.00 -3.03 24.12
CA ALA A 154 5.32 -2.57 23.74
C ALA A 154 6.17 -2.13 24.95
N VAL A 155 5.60 -1.37 25.89
CA VAL A 155 6.29 -0.89 27.09
C VAL A 155 6.68 -2.02 28.05
N LYS A 156 5.91 -3.12 28.05
CA LYS A 156 6.22 -4.32 28.84
C LYS A 156 7.35 -5.16 28.26
N ASN A 157 7.66 -5.00 26.97
CA ASN A 157 8.73 -5.74 26.33
C ASN A 157 10.09 -5.12 26.66
N GLU A 158 11.01 -5.92 27.21
CA GLU A 158 12.36 -5.47 27.59
C GLU A 158 13.16 -4.92 26.39
N HIS A 159 12.88 -5.41 25.18
CA HIS A 159 13.51 -4.92 23.94
C HIS A 159 13.19 -3.45 23.62
N PHE A 160 12.10 -2.90 24.16
CA PHE A 160 11.71 -1.50 23.93
C PHE A 160 12.75 -0.51 24.47
N TYR A 161 13.51 -0.91 25.49
CA TYR A 161 14.55 -0.07 26.10
C TYR A 161 15.93 -0.24 25.47
N GLN A 162 16.09 -1.17 24.52
CA GLN A 162 17.37 -1.45 23.88
C GLN A 162 17.70 -0.41 22.79
N ARG A 163 18.96 0.06 22.76
CA ARG A 163 19.42 1.03 21.74
C ARG A 163 19.38 0.46 20.32
N SER A 164 19.62 -0.84 20.17
CA SER A 164 19.55 -1.56 18.89
C SER A 164 18.13 -1.52 18.30
N PHE A 165 17.11 -1.65 19.14
CA PHE A 165 15.71 -1.55 18.72
C PHE A 165 15.42 -0.18 18.10
N TRP A 166 15.80 0.91 18.79
CA TRP A 166 15.60 2.27 18.27
C TRP A 166 16.44 2.56 17.03
N ALA A 167 17.65 2.01 16.90
CA ALA A 167 18.45 2.13 15.69
C ALA A 167 17.78 1.46 14.47
N ILE A 168 17.25 0.25 14.64
CA ILE A 168 16.52 -0.45 13.56
C ILE A 168 15.19 0.24 13.26
N MET A 169 14.50 0.74 14.28
CA MET A 169 13.23 1.45 14.14
C MET A 169 13.40 2.76 13.38
N THR A 170 14.42 3.57 13.73
CA THR A 170 14.73 4.82 13.02
C THR A 170 15.16 4.56 11.58
N ALA A 171 15.99 3.54 11.33
CA ALA A 171 16.35 3.14 9.97
C ALA A 171 15.11 2.72 9.15
N SER A 172 14.22 1.92 9.74
CA SER A 172 12.96 1.48 9.11
C SER A 172 12.03 2.65 8.82
N ALA A 173 11.93 3.62 9.73
CA ALA A 173 11.16 4.84 9.52
C ALA A 173 11.71 5.68 8.37
N LEU A 174 13.04 5.77 8.23
CA LEU A 174 13.71 6.45 7.11
C LEU A 174 13.35 5.80 5.76
N PHE A 175 13.46 4.47 5.66
CA PHE A 175 13.04 3.75 4.46
C PHE A 175 11.55 3.83 4.20
N GLY A 176 10.71 3.82 5.24
CA GLY A 176 9.26 4.03 5.13
C GLY A 176 8.93 5.40 4.56
N PHE A 177 9.62 6.46 5.02
CA PHE A 177 9.48 7.81 4.47
C PHE A 177 9.88 7.86 2.99
N LEU A 178 11.00 7.24 2.61
CA LEU A 178 11.43 7.16 1.21
C LEU A 178 10.43 6.41 0.32
N ILE A 179 9.84 5.32 0.81
CA ILE A 179 8.78 4.59 0.10
C ILE A 179 7.54 5.48 -0.08
N ASN A 180 7.18 6.25 0.94
CA ASN A 180 6.04 7.16 0.86
C ASN A 180 6.29 8.26 -0.19
N LEU A 181 7.49 8.84 -0.20
CA LEU A 181 7.91 9.81 -1.22
C LEU A 181 7.82 9.21 -2.64
N ALA A 182 8.35 8.00 -2.83
CA ALA A 182 8.27 7.30 -4.10
C ALA A 182 6.82 6.99 -4.51
N TYR A 183 5.97 6.61 -3.57
CA TYR A 183 4.55 6.33 -3.80
C TYR A 183 3.80 7.57 -4.30
N PHE A 184 3.97 8.71 -3.63
CA PHE A 184 3.36 9.96 -4.07
C PHE A 184 3.91 10.45 -5.42
N ALA A 185 5.21 10.24 -5.70
CA ALA A 185 5.80 10.53 -7.01
C ALA A 185 5.21 9.64 -8.12
N LEU A 186 5.04 8.34 -7.85
CA LEU A 186 4.38 7.38 -8.75
C LEU A 186 2.93 7.80 -9.04
N ILE A 187 2.17 8.23 -8.03
CA ILE A 187 0.80 8.72 -8.26
C ILE A 187 0.80 10.04 -9.04
N LYS A 188 1.77 10.92 -8.81
CA LYS A 188 1.86 12.19 -9.55
C LYS A 188 1.99 11.94 -11.05
N HIS A 189 2.97 11.13 -11.45
CA HIS A 189 3.28 10.90 -12.85
C HIS A 189 2.44 9.79 -13.51
N GLY A 190 1.97 8.82 -12.72
CA GLY A 190 1.18 7.69 -13.20
C GLY A 190 -0.32 7.80 -12.90
N SER A 191 -1.04 6.69 -13.08
CA SER A 191 -2.41 6.49 -12.65
C SER A 191 -2.47 5.67 -11.34
N PRO A 192 -3.55 5.76 -10.56
CA PRO A 192 -3.79 4.87 -9.42
C PRO A 192 -3.59 3.38 -9.76
N LEU A 193 -4.01 2.97 -10.96
CA LEU A 193 -3.80 1.60 -11.44
C LEU A 193 -2.31 1.28 -11.67
N THR A 194 -1.55 2.18 -12.30
CA THR A 194 -0.10 1.98 -12.53
C THR A 194 0.68 1.83 -11.22
N THR A 195 0.28 2.56 -10.17
CA THR A 195 0.98 2.53 -8.89
C THR A 195 0.71 1.22 -8.15
N HIS A 196 -0.50 0.67 -8.25
CA HIS A 196 -0.79 -0.66 -7.73
C HIS A 196 -0.05 -1.76 -8.47
N ILE A 197 0.00 -1.71 -9.80
CA ILE A 197 0.72 -2.72 -10.60
C ILE A 197 2.22 -2.65 -10.33
N SER A 198 2.79 -1.44 -10.20
CA SER A 198 4.18 -1.25 -9.77
C SER A 198 4.44 -1.83 -8.37
N SER A 199 3.48 -1.65 -7.44
CA SER A 199 3.57 -2.25 -6.10
C SER A 199 3.48 -3.78 -6.14
N CYS A 200 2.71 -4.33 -7.07
CA CYS A 200 2.61 -5.78 -7.28
C CYS A 200 3.93 -6.33 -7.81
N ALA A 201 4.51 -5.69 -8.84
CA ALA A 201 5.82 -6.04 -9.39
C ALA A 201 6.91 -6.00 -8.30
N LYS A 202 6.92 -4.94 -7.47
CA LYS A 202 7.83 -4.85 -6.30
C LYS A 202 7.68 -6.04 -5.36
N SER A 203 6.45 -6.45 -5.06
CA SER A 203 6.16 -7.56 -4.13
C SER A 203 6.58 -8.91 -4.73
N ALA A 204 6.36 -9.11 -6.04
CA ALA A 204 6.80 -10.30 -6.75
C ALA A 204 8.33 -10.40 -6.84
N LEU A 205 9.02 -9.28 -7.13
CA LEU A 205 10.49 -9.21 -7.08
C LEU A 205 11.03 -9.50 -5.68
N GLN A 206 10.39 -8.95 -4.65
CA GLN A 206 10.76 -9.21 -3.25
C GLN A 206 10.61 -10.70 -2.90
N ALA A 207 9.53 -11.35 -3.35
CA ALA A 207 9.34 -12.78 -3.16
C ALA A 207 10.40 -13.61 -3.91
N ALA A 208 10.70 -13.27 -5.16
CA ALA A 208 11.73 -13.94 -5.96
C ALA A 208 13.12 -13.85 -5.29
N LEU A 209 13.50 -12.66 -4.82
CA LEU A 209 14.74 -12.44 -4.08
C LEU A 209 14.76 -13.23 -2.76
N GLY A 210 13.64 -13.28 -2.03
CA GLY A 210 13.50 -14.07 -0.82
C GLY A 210 13.77 -15.56 -1.06
N ILE A 211 13.20 -16.12 -2.12
CA ILE A 211 13.45 -17.52 -2.52
C ILE A 211 14.93 -17.74 -2.85
N ALA A 212 15.55 -16.83 -3.60
CA ALA A 212 16.95 -16.94 -4.01
C ALA A 212 17.93 -16.89 -2.83
N PHE A 213 17.69 -16.02 -1.84
CA PHE A 213 18.57 -15.85 -0.67
C PHE A 213 18.33 -16.91 0.41
N TYR A 214 17.07 -17.17 0.78
CA TYR A 214 16.74 -18.05 1.91
C TYR A 214 16.67 -19.53 1.53
N ARG A 215 16.69 -19.87 0.23
CA ARG A 215 16.63 -21.25 -0.29
C ARG A 215 15.46 -22.07 0.30
N ASN A 216 14.34 -21.41 0.59
CA ASN A 216 13.15 -22.08 1.09
C ASN A 216 12.55 -23.00 0.00
N LYS A 217 12.00 -24.15 0.41
CA LYS A 217 11.31 -25.07 -0.49
C LYS A 217 10.02 -24.41 -0.99
N VAL A 218 10.04 -23.91 -2.22
CA VAL A 218 8.86 -23.39 -2.91
C VAL A 218 8.35 -24.37 -3.93
N THR A 219 7.02 -24.45 -4.03
CA THR A 219 6.31 -25.24 -5.05
C THR A 219 6.49 -24.59 -6.42
N GLY A 220 6.56 -25.40 -7.49
CA GLY A 220 6.67 -24.89 -8.87
C GLY A 220 5.53 -23.93 -9.27
N VAL A 221 4.35 -24.09 -8.68
CA VAL A 221 3.19 -23.20 -8.87
C VAL A 221 3.46 -21.79 -8.33
N ASN A 222 4.16 -21.66 -7.19
CA ASN A 222 4.50 -20.36 -6.61
C ASN A 222 5.49 -19.61 -7.51
N VAL A 223 6.46 -20.32 -8.09
CA VAL A 223 7.43 -19.75 -9.05
C VAL A 223 6.73 -19.30 -10.33
N LEU A 224 5.80 -20.09 -10.86
CA LEU A 224 4.98 -19.71 -12.01
C LEU A 224 4.12 -18.48 -11.72
N GLY A 225 3.52 -18.39 -10.52
CA GLY A 225 2.74 -17.24 -10.09
C GLY A 225 3.57 -15.95 -10.04
N ILE A 226 4.78 -16.02 -9.48
CA ILE A 226 5.73 -14.89 -9.47
C ILE A 226 6.09 -14.47 -10.90
N PHE A 227 6.42 -15.44 -11.76
CA PHE A 227 6.78 -15.16 -13.16
C PHE A 227 5.63 -14.52 -13.94
N LEU A 228 4.42 -15.05 -13.82
CA LEU A 228 3.21 -14.49 -14.45
C LEU A 228 2.89 -13.09 -13.94
N THR A 229 3.06 -12.84 -12.64
CA THR A 229 2.86 -11.52 -12.04
C THR A 229 3.85 -10.50 -12.60
N LEU A 230 5.13 -10.86 -12.68
CA LEU A 230 6.17 -10.00 -13.27
C LEU A 230 5.93 -9.75 -14.75
N LEU A 231 5.58 -10.79 -15.51
CA LEU A 231 5.31 -10.69 -16.94
C LEU A 231 4.06 -9.83 -17.21
N GLY A 232 2.98 -10.05 -16.46
CA GLY A 232 1.77 -9.24 -16.54
C GLY A 232 2.01 -7.77 -16.18
N SER A 233 2.85 -7.50 -15.18
CA SER A 233 3.28 -6.14 -14.85
C SER A 233 4.20 -5.51 -15.90
N ALA A 234 5.02 -6.30 -16.59
CA ALA A 234 5.91 -5.82 -17.65
C ALA A 234 5.19 -5.55 -18.98
N MET A 235 4.09 -6.27 -19.25
CA MET A 235 3.26 -6.06 -20.44
C MET A 235 2.30 -4.86 -20.32
N TYR A 236 2.03 -4.43 -19.08
CA TYR A 236 1.14 -3.30 -18.76
C TYR A 236 1.80 -1.95 -19.11
#